data_AF-A0A699ZEX3-F1
#
_entry.id   AF-A0A699ZEX3-F1
#
_cell.length_a   1.000
_cell.length_b   1.000
_cell.length_c   1.000
_cell.angle_alpha   90.00
_cell.angle_beta   90.00
_cell.angle_gamma   90.00
#
_symmetry.space_group_name_H-M   'P 1'
#
loop_
_entity.id
_entity.type
_entity.pdbx_description
1 polymer ?
#
loop_
_entity_poly.entity_id
_entity_poly.type
_entity_poly.pdbx_seq_one_letter_code
_entity_poly.pdbx_strand_id
1 'polypeptide(L)' 'VVKGELVDGRPTLTVEPSKGGPATQLDADVVLVSIGRRPYVKGLGLEAAGVKLDARGRVQ' A
#
# COMPACT_ATOMS: atom_id res chain seq x y z
N VAL A 1 2.52 -2.44 -9.56
CA VAL A 1 2.33 -3.84 -9.11
C VAL A 1 0.86 -4.05 -8.91
N VAL A 2 0.28 -5.04 -9.57
CA VAL A 2 -1.15 -5.37 -9.50
C VAL A 2 -1.38 -6.57 -8.57
N LYS A 3 -0.39 -7.46 -8.45
CA LYS A 3 -0.42 -8.63 -7.59
C LYS A 3 1.00 -8.99 -7.15
N GLY A 4 1.16 -9.44 -5.91
CA GLY A 4 2.36 -10.12 -5.45
C GLY A 4 1.95 -11.42 -4.77
N GLU A 5 2.62 -12.52 -5.11
CA GLU A 5 2.34 -13.84 -4.57
C GLU A 5 3.64 -14.62 -4.32
N LEU A 6 3.55 -15.69 -3.54
CA LEU A 6 4.67 -16.61 -3.31
C LEU A 6 4.46 -17.84 -4.18
N VAL A 7 5.40 -18.13 -5.07
CA VAL A 7 5.47 -19.35 -5.87
C VAL A 7 6.69 -20.12 -5.42
N ASP A 8 6.51 -21.35 -4.93
CA ASP A 8 7.58 -22.20 -4.38
C ASP A 8 8.46 -21.49 -3.32
N GLY A 9 7.83 -20.63 -2.52
CA GLY A 9 8.50 -19.84 -1.47
C GLY A 9 9.27 -18.61 -1.97
N ARG A 10 9.25 -18.32 -3.28
CA ARG A 10 9.83 -17.12 -3.87
C ARG A 10 8.76 -16.10 -4.27
N PRO A 11 8.96 -14.80 -4.00
CA PRO A 11 8.08 -13.76 -4.49
C PRO A 11 8.05 -13.65 -6.01
N THR A 12 6.84 -13.68 -6.58
CA THR A 12 6.55 -13.32 -7.98
C THR A 12 5.60 -12.13 -8.00
N LEU A 13 5.95 -11.10 -8.77
CA LEU A 13 5.18 -9.86 -8.90
C LEU A 13 4.57 -9.77 -10.30
N THR A 14 3.28 -9.46 -10.38
CA THR A 14 2.64 -9.03 -11.63
C THR A 14 2.59 -7.51 -11.67
N VAL A 15 3.12 -6.90 -12.73
CA VAL A 15 3.25 -5.45 -12.87
C VAL A 15 2.68 -5.00 -14.21
N GLU A 16 1.85 -3.96 -14.16
CA GLU A 16 1.35 -3.26 -15.34
C GLU A 16 1.96 -1.86 -15.42
N PRO A 17 2.30 -1.36 -16.63
CA PRO A 17 2.75 0.01 -16.83
C PRO A 17 1.67 1.02 -16.41
N SER A 18 2.08 2.08 -15.72
CA SER A 18 1.15 3.13 -15.24
C SER A 18 0.42 3.89 -16.35
N LYS A 19 0.98 3.89 -17.57
CA LYS A 19 0.39 4.50 -18.77
C LYS A 19 -0.43 3.51 -19.61
N GLY A 20 -0.69 2.32 -19.09
CA GLY A 20 -1.31 1.22 -19.81
C GLY A 20 -0.30 0.40 -20.61
N GLY A 21 -0.59 -0.90 -20.76
CA GLY A 21 0.28 -1.86 -21.44
C GLY A 21 0.09 -3.27 -20.89
N PRO A 22 0.76 -4.28 -21.47
CA PRO A 22 0.64 -5.65 -21.03
C PRO A 22 1.23 -5.82 -19.62
N ALA A 23 0.60 -6.70 -18.83
CA ALA A 23 1.14 -7.13 -17.56
C ALA A 23 2.39 -8.00 -17.79
N THR A 24 3.40 -7.82 -16.95
CA THR A 24 4.61 -8.66 -16.93
C THR A 24 4.81 -9.27 -15.56
N GLN A 25 5.47 -10.43 -15.53
CA GLN A 25 5.90 -11.08 -14.29
C GLN A 25 7.36 -10.74 -13.99
N LEU A 26 7.65 -10.47 -12.71
CA LEU A 26 9.00 -10.34 -12.18
C LEU A 26 9.19 -11.31 -11.02
N ASP A 27 10.21 -12.15 -11.13
CA ASP A 27 10.67 -13.01 -10.05
C ASP A 27 11.77 -12.30 -9.25
N ALA A 28 11.71 -12.44 -7.92
CA ALA A 28 12.70 -11.88 -7.01
C ALA A 28 12.88 -12.80 -5.80
N ASP A 29 14.03 -12.71 -5.14
CA ASP A 29 14.26 -13.42 -3.88
C ASP A 29 13.63 -12.68 -2.69
N VAL A 30 13.61 -11.35 -2.73
CA VAL A 30 13.08 -10.47 -1.68
C VAL A 30 12.38 -9.26 -2.30
N VAL A 31 11.26 -8.85 -1.71
CA VAL A 31 10.50 -7.66 -2.14
C VAL A 31 10.34 -6.70 -0.96
N LEU A 32 10.76 -5.44 -1.15
CA LEU A 32 10.53 -4.35 -0.19
C LEU A 32 9.24 -3.61 -0.52
N VAL A 33 8.30 -3.54 0.43
CA VAL A 33 7.03 -2.82 0.26
C VAL A 33 7.15 -1.38 0.79
N SER A 34 7.14 -0.42 -0.14
CA SER A 34 7.34 1.01 0.16
C SER A 34 6.16 1.88 -0.32
N ILE A 35 4.92 1.47 -0.03
CA ILE A 35 3.70 2.17 -0.50
C ILE A 35 3.38 3.49 0.24
N GLY A 36 4.16 3.82 1.27
CA GLY A 36 3.91 4.96 2.15
C GLY A 36 3.30 4.57 3.49
N ARG A 37 3.01 5.57 4.33
CA ARG A 37 2.47 5.40 5.70
C ARG A 37 1.13 6.12 5.83
N ARG A 38 0.18 5.49 6.52
CA ARG A 38 -1.08 6.14 6.91
C ARG A 38 -0.92 6.81 8.29
N PRO A 39 -1.60 7.95 8.54
CA PRO A 39 -1.64 8.54 9.87
C PRO A 39 -2.18 7.56 10.92
N TYR A 40 -1.57 7.54 12.10
CA TYR A 40 -1.99 6.69 13.21
C TYR A 40 -2.87 7.51 14.17
N VAL A 41 -4.18 7.42 13.97
CA VAL A 41 -5.17 8.22 14.70
C VAL A 41 -6.15 7.39 15.53
N LYS A 42 -6.08 6.05 15.42
CA LYS A 42 -6.95 5.12 16.15
C LYS A 42 -6.64 5.17 17.65
N GLY A 43 -7.69 5.27 18.47
CA GLY A 43 -7.57 5.23 19.92
C GLY A 43 -7.16 6.57 20.58
N LEU A 44 -7.02 7.64 19.80
CA LEU A 44 -6.68 8.97 20.32
C LEU A 44 -7.90 9.78 20.79
N GLY A 45 -9.12 9.25 20.67
CA GLY A 45 -10.34 9.94 21.11
C GLY A 45 -10.70 11.20 20.32
N LEU A 46 -10.19 11.33 19.08
CA LEU A 46 -10.34 12.53 18.25
C LEU A 46 -11.80 12.92 18.02
N GLU A 47 -12.68 11.94 17.86
CA GLU A 47 -14.13 12.16 17.71
C GLU A 47 -14.74 12.82 18.95
N ALA A 48 -14.40 12.33 20.15
CA ALA A 48 -14.88 12.89 21.41
C ALA A 48 -14.33 14.32 21.64
N ALA A 49 -13.11 14.59 21.16
CA ALA A 49 -12.49 15.91 21.21
C ALA A 49 -12.98 16.88 20.10
N GLY A 50 -13.86 16.42 19.18
CA GLY A 50 -14.36 17.24 18.07
C GLY A 50 -13.31 17.55 16.99
N VAL A 51 -12.20 16.81 16.95
CA VAL A 51 -11.11 17.01 15.99
C VAL A 51 -11.47 16.36 14.66
N LYS A 52 -11.41 17.15 13.58
CA LYS A 52 -11.72 16.69 12.22
C LYS A 52 -10.50 16.11 11.54
N LEU A 53 -10.75 15.14 10.66
CA LEU A 53 -9.74 14.57 9.77
C LEU A 53 -9.96 15.04 8.34
N ASP A 54 -8.86 15.22 7.60
CA ASP A 54 -8.91 15.46 6.16
C ASP A 54 -9.18 14.17 5.35
N ALA A 55 -9.33 14.30 4.04
CA ALA A 55 -9.58 13.17 3.15
C ALA A 55 -8.45 12.11 3.13
N ARG A 56 -7.27 12.42 3.67
CA ARG A 56 -6.12 11.50 3.79
C ARG A 56 -5.97 10.97 5.22
N GLY A 57 -6.93 11.24 6.11
CA GLY A 57 -6.94 10.77 7.50
C GLY A 57 -5.97 11.51 8.43
N ARG A 58 -5.46 12.67 8.02
CA ARG A 58 -4.62 13.54 8.85
C ARG A 58 -5.50 14.49 9.65
N VAL A 59 -5.00 15.02 10.76
CA VAL A 59 -5.68 16.08 11.51
C VAL A 59 -5.78 17.33 10.63
N GLN A 60 -6.97 17.94 10.56
CA GLN A 60 -7.27 19.14 9.78
C GLN A 60 -6.86 20.42 10.52
#